data_AF-A0A356KN92-F1
#
_entry.id   AF-A0A356KN92-F1
#
_cell.length_a   1.000
_cell.length_b   1.000
_cell.length_c   1.000
_cell.angle_alpha   90.00
_cell.angle_beta   90.00
_cell.angle_gamma   90.00
#
_symmetry.space_group_name_H-M   'P 1'
#
loop_
_entity.id
_entity.type
_entity.pdbx_description
1 polymer ?
#
loop_
_entity_poly.entity_id
_entity_poly.type
_entity_poly.pdbx_seq_one_letter_code
_entity_poly.pdbx_strand_id
1 'polypeptide(L)'
;MRQHTTTLLLSSLVASVLCGAPVLAQDAPPADDGWIDESSDPLAPDKAPPAPPAAEMTPAEQKKRERTIDKNYSDAQKTYQEILTADPTDPLERRIKNNERIVGEYTKRIRDAAQGRRQGQVELYNRTFYLKQQLDKKQITPEVYRKLIAEQEQKFQQLNEVSKRNLVAWQQEVDQARKRLEDLRAQKRLLEAQRPRERRTRKRKGAKGEPGAAPGPQLFGRLRTRLDRLAKYQTRHTLDGVHPRTLGSPMIQERPAED
;
A
#
# COMPACT_ATOMS: atom_id res chain seq x y z
N MET A 1 41.26 11.43 -45.09
CA MET A 1 39.99 11.78 -44.42
C MET A 1 38.83 11.36 -45.31
N ARG A 2 38.18 10.24 -44.99
CA ARG A 2 36.94 9.79 -45.64
C ARG A 2 36.01 9.32 -44.54
N GLN A 3 34.92 10.05 -44.37
CA GLN A 3 33.88 9.77 -43.39
C GLN A 3 32.95 8.70 -43.97
N HIS A 4 32.85 7.56 -43.29
CA HIS A 4 31.83 6.56 -43.57
C HIS A 4 30.68 6.76 -42.58
N THR A 5 29.62 7.42 -43.05
CA THR A 5 28.30 7.42 -42.41
C THR A 5 27.61 6.12 -42.77
N THR A 6 27.39 5.25 -41.79
CA THR A 6 26.53 4.06 -41.92
C THR A 6 25.27 4.29 -41.11
N THR A 7 24.23 4.72 -41.83
CA THR A 7 22.83 4.63 -41.43
C THR A 7 22.37 3.19 -41.56
N LEU A 8 22.01 2.54 -40.45
CA LEU A 8 21.29 1.26 -40.46
C LEU A 8 19.92 1.45 -39.79
N LEU A 9 18.93 1.60 -40.65
CA LEU A 9 17.52 1.30 -40.41
C LEU A 9 17.34 -0.23 -40.51
N LEU A 10 16.97 -0.87 -39.40
CA LEU A 10 16.30 -2.18 -39.41
C LEU A 10 15.26 -2.13 -38.28
N SER A 11 14.01 -1.85 -38.63
CA SER A 11 12.98 -2.83 -39.02
C SER A 11 12.25 -3.37 -37.80
N SER A 12 11.04 -2.88 -37.66
CA SER A 12 9.97 -3.41 -36.83
C SER A 12 9.73 -4.90 -37.10
N LEU A 13 8.96 -5.50 -36.18
CA LEU A 13 7.98 -6.57 -36.42
C LEU A 13 8.40 -7.97 -35.93
N VAL A 14 8.12 -8.23 -34.64
CA VAL A 14 7.75 -9.56 -34.12
C VAL A 14 6.67 -9.29 -33.06
N ALA A 15 5.40 -9.27 -33.47
CA ALA A 15 4.45 -10.38 -33.42
C ALA A 15 3.77 -10.51 -32.05
N SER A 16 2.58 -9.91 -32.00
CA SER A 16 1.51 -10.21 -31.06
C SER A 16 1.18 -11.71 -31.10
N VAL A 17 1.26 -12.38 -29.96
CA VAL A 17 0.53 -13.64 -29.71
C VAL A 17 -0.57 -13.33 -28.70
N LEU A 18 -1.77 -13.22 -29.24
CA LEU A 18 -3.04 -13.28 -28.52
C LEU A 18 -3.26 -14.70 -27.95
N CYS A 19 -4.05 -14.72 -26.87
CA CYS A 19 -4.95 -15.81 -26.45
C CYS A 19 -4.37 -17.12 -25.91
N GLY A 20 -4.63 -17.35 -24.63
CA GLY A 20 -4.49 -18.66 -24.00
C GLY A 20 -4.75 -18.61 -22.49
N ALA A 21 -5.99 -18.28 -22.09
CA ALA A 21 -6.46 -18.56 -20.74
C ALA A 21 -6.72 -20.08 -20.61
N PRO A 22 -6.18 -20.77 -19.60
CA PRO A 22 -6.76 -22.03 -19.18
C PRO A 22 -7.83 -21.74 -18.12
N VAL A 23 -9.10 -21.79 -18.56
CA VAL A 23 -10.22 -22.17 -17.71
C VAL A 23 -10.25 -23.70 -17.71
N LEU A 24 -9.92 -24.29 -16.56
CA LEU A 24 -10.28 -25.65 -16.11
C LEU A 24 -10.28 -25.51 -14.57
N ALA A 25 -11.44 -25.33 -13.94
CA ALA A 25 -12.36 -26.41 -13.54
C ALA A 25 -11.59 -27.48 -12.75
N GLN A 26 -11.68 -27.42 -11.42
CA GLN A 26 -12.60 -28.22 -10.60
C GLN A 26 -11.85 -29.43 -10.04
N ASP A 27 -11.48 -29.32 -8.76
CA ASP A 27 -11.56 -30.40 -7.78
C ASP A 27 -11.41 -29.75 -6.40
N ALA A 28 -12.51 -29.14 -5.97
CA ALA A 28 -12.73 -28.86 -4.56
C ALA A 28 -13.04 -30.21 -3.87
N PRO A 29 -12.45 -30.51 -2.69
CA PRO A 29 -12.90 -31.65 -1.91
C PRO A 29 -14.37 -31.44 -1.51
N PRO A 30 -15.20 -32.50 -1.52
CA PRO A 30 -16.62 -32.39 -1.24
C PRO A 30 -16.85 -31.82 0.15
N ALA A 31 -17.70 -30.78 0.21
CA ALA A 31 -18.40 -30.44 1.42
C ALA A 31 -19.29 -31.64 1.75
N ASP A 32 -19.00 -32.27 2.88
CA ASP A 32 -19.86 -33.26 3.51
C ASP A 32 -21.09 -32.50 4.01
N ASP A 33 -22.15 -32.48 3.19
CA ASP A 33 -23.50 -32.11 3.58
C ASP A 33 -24.03 -33.20 4.52
N GLY A 34 -23.54 -33.15 5.76
CA GLY A 34 -24.16 -33.80 6.89
C GLY A 34 -25.54 -33.20 7.09
N TRP A 35 -26.54 -33.91 6.60
CA TRP A 35 -27.94 -33.76 6.97
C TRP A 35 -28.07 -33.54 8.48
N ILE A 36 -28.40 -32.32 8.87
CA ILE A 36 -28.93 -32.06 10.21
C ILE A 36 -30.40 -32.46 10.14
N ASP A 37 -30.68 -33.67 10.61
CA ASP A 37 -32.02 -34.15 10.88
C ASP A 37 -32.65 -33.25 11.95
N GLU A 38 -33.62 -32.46 11.50
CA GLU A 38 -34.44 -31.56 12.28
C GLU A 38 -35.48 -32.39 13.07
N SER A 39 -35.03 -33.21 14.01
CA SER A 39 -35.92 -33.99 14.88
C SER A 39 -35.27 -34.48 16.18
N SER A 40 -34.73 -33.57 17.02
CA SER A 40 -34.50 -33.85 18.45
C SER A 40 -34.24 -32.58 19.27
N ASP A 41 -35.31 -31.95 19.74
CA ASP A 41 -35.31 -31.15 21.00
C ASP A 41 -35.96 -32.02 22.09
N PRO A 42 -35.75 -31.84 23.41
CA PRO A 42 -34.80 -30.97 24.11
C PRO A 42 -34.07 -31.63 25.32
N LEU A 43 -33.03 -30.98 25.85
CA LEU A 43 -32.56 -31.09 27.26
C LEU A 43 -32.31 -32.50 27.84
N ALA A 44 -31.19 -33.12 27.47
CA ALA A 44 -30.50 -34.06 28.37
C ALA A 44 -29.28 -33.33 28.97
N PRO A 45 -29.13 -33.26 30.32
CA PRO A 45 -27.94 -32.66 30.91
C PRO A 45 -26.78 -33.63 30.68
N ASP A 46 -25.96 -33.31 29.68
CA ASP A 46 -24.70 -34.00 29.48
C ASP A 46 -23.88 -33.89 30.76
N LYS A 47 -23.50 -35.06 31.29
CA LYS A 47 -22.70 -35.20 32.51
C LYS A 47 -21.46 -34.31 32.37
N ALA A 48 -21.46 -33.21 33.10
CA ALA A 48 -20.26 -32.42 33.31
C ALA A 48 -19.14 -33.37 33.76
N PRO A 49 -17.90 -33.22 33.25
CA PRO A 49 -16.77 -33.96 33.79
C PRO A 49 -16.76 -33.76 35.31
N PRO A 50 -16.53 -34.81 36.12
CA PRO A 50 -16.60 -34.69 37.57
C PRO A 50 -15.71 -33.52 37.98
N ALA A 51 -16.32 -32.52 38.62
CA ALA A 51 -15.58 -31.41 39.18
C ALA A 51 -14.46 -32.01 40.05
N PRO A 52 -13.21 -31.56 39.91
CA PRO A 52 -12.16 -31.98 40.84
C PRO A 52 -12.70 -31.75 42.26
N PRO A 53 -12.44 -32.67 43.22
CA PRO A 53 -12.95 -32.52 44.57
C PRO A 53 -12.61 -31.11 45.04
N ALA A 54 -13.61 -30.38 45.53
CA ALA A 54 -13.41 -29.07 46.10
C ALA A 54 -12.48 -29.24 47.31
N ALA A 55 -11.18 -29.17 47.06
CA ALA A 55 -10.19 -29.03 48.09
C ALA A 55 -10.62 -27.78 48.85
N GLU A 56 -10.98 -27.96 50.12
CA GLU A 56 -11.27 -26.85 51.02
C GLU A 56 -10.03 -25.96 51.04
N MET A 57 -10.05 -24.93 50.20
CA MET A 57 -8.96 -23.97 50.13
C MET A 57 -8.80 -23.40 51.52
N THR A 58 -7.58 -23.47 52.03
CA THR A 58 -7.27 -22.90 53.33
C THR A 58 -7.68 -21.42 53.34
N PRO A 59 -8.06 -20.82 54.48
CA PRO A 59 -8.46 -19.40 54.54
C PRO A 59 -7.40 -18.46 53.94
N ALA A 60 -6.12 -18.86 53.99
CA ALA A 60 -5.01 -18.15 53.37
C ALA A 60 -5.01 -18.22 51.84
N GLU A 61 -5.43 -19.34 51.24
CA GLU A 61 -5.56 -19.51 49.79
C GLU A 61 -6.82 -18.82 49.26
N GLN A 62 -7.92 -18.86 50.01
CA GLN A 62 -9.14 -18.10 49.70
C GLN A 62 -8.84 -16.60 49.66
N LYS A 63 -8.15 -16.06 50.68
CA LYS A 63 -7.75 -14.65 50.72
C LYS A 63 -6.78 -14.26 49.60
N LYS A 64 -5.89 -15.16 49.16
CA LYS A 64 -5.03 -14.92 47.98
C LYS A 64 -5.84 -14.88 46.69
N ARG A 65 -6.84 -15.75 46.57
CA ARG A 65 -7.76 -15.81 45.42
C ARG A 65 -8.68 -14.60 45.36
N GLU A 66 -9.20 -14.15 46.49
CA GLU A 66 -9.98 -12.90 46.57
C GLU A 66 -9.14 -11.70 46.15
N ARG A 67 -7.89 -11.59 46.63
CA ARG A 67 -6.97 -10.53 46.21
C ARG A 67 -6.65 -10.54 44.71
N THR A 68 -6.54 -11.71 44.08
CA THR A 68 -6.35 -11.80 42.62
C THR A 68 -7.62 -11.46 41.86
N ILE A 69 -8.79 -11.86 42.36
CA ILE A 69 -10.10 -11.49 41.78
C ILE A 69 -10.30 -9.97 41.86
N ASP A 70 -10.08 -9.37 43.03
CA ASP A 70 -10.21 -7.92 43.24
C ASP A 70 -9.23 -7.14 42.35
N LYS A 71 -7.99 -7.63 42.24
CA LYS A 71 -7.00 -7.03 41.34
C LYS A 71 -7.45 -7.09 39.88
N ASN A 72 -7.87 -8.26 39.42
CA ASN A 72 -8.37 -8.45 38.05
C ASN A 72 -9.60 -7.58 37.78
N TYR A 73 -10.51 -7.47 38.75
CA TYR A 73 -11.70 -6.61 38.65
C TYR A 73 -11.32 -5.13 38.57
N SER A 74 -10.40 -4.68 39.41
CA SER A 74 -9.91 -3.29 39.39
C SER A 74 -9.16 -2.95 38.10
N ASP A 75 -8.37 -3.88 37.56
CA ASP A 75 -7.65 -3.70 36.30
C ASP A 75 -8.60 -3.72 35.10
N ALA A 76 -9.64 -4.57 35.13
CA ALA A 76 -10.71 -4.56 34.13
C ALA A 76 -11.48 -3.23 34.17
N GLN A 77 -11.88 -2.75 35.35
CA GLN A 77 -12.58 -1.45 35.49
C GLN A 77 -11.75 -0.28 34.96
N LYS A 78 -10.45 -0.24 35.25
CA LYS A 78 -9.53 0.77 34.69
C LYS A 78 -9.49 0.68 33.17
N THR A 79 -9.41 -0.52 32.62
CA THR A 79 -9.39 -0.73 31.17
C THR A 79 -10.68 -0.22 30.51
N TYR A 80 -11.84 -0.48 31.10
CA TYR A 80 -13.12 0.05 30.60
C TYR A 80 -13.20 1.57 30.72
N GLN A 81 -12.73 2.16 31.82
CA GLN A 81 -12.66 3.61 31.97
C GLN A 81 -11.72 4.26 30.96
N GLU A 82 -10.57 3.65 30.68
CA GLU A 82 -9.65 4.09 29.63
C GLU A 82 -10.31 4.04 28.25
N ILE A 83 -11.07 2.98 27.93
CA ILE A 83 -11.78 2.88 26.65
C ILE A 83 -12.89 3.92 26.54
N LEU A 84 -13.60 4.22 27.63
CA LEU A 84 -14.68 5.21 27.66
C LEU A 84 -14.16 6.67 27.58
N THR A 85 -12.96 6.92 28.10
CA THR A 85 -12.36 8.26 28.13
C THR A 85 -11.37 8.52 26.99
N ALA A 86 -10.86 7.46 26.36
CA ALA A 86 -9.99 7.58 25.19
C ALA A 86 -10.73 8.23 24.04
N ASP A 87 -10.06 9.18 23.38
CA ASP A 87 -10.55 9.73 22.15
C ASP A 87 -10.65 8.58 21.11
N PRO A 88 -11.82 8.30 20.50
CA PRO A 88 -11.94 7.28 19.45
C PRO A 88 -10.98 7.49 18.27
N THR A 89 -10.39 8.68 18.09
CA THR A 89 -9.35 8.92 17.07
C THR A 89 -7.95 8.46 17.46
N ASP A 90 -7.61 8.37 18.74
CA ASP A 90 -6.27 7.96 19.20
C ASP A 90 -5.82 6.57 18.72
N PRO A 91 -6.64 5.50 18.82
CA PRO A 91 -6.26 4.19 18.30
C PRO A 91 -6.13 4.21 16.77
N LEU A 92 -6.93 5.01 16.05
CA LEU A 92 -6.81 5.17 14.60
C LEU A 92 -5.52 5.87 14.21
N GLU A 93 -5.12 6.93 14.91
CA GLU A 93 -3.87 7.63 14.65
C GLU A 93 -2.64 6.74 14.88
N ARG A 94 -2.65 5.93 15.94
CA ARG A 94 -1.59 4.93 16.19
C ARG A 94 -1.50 3.93 15.05
N ARG A 95 -2.65 3.42 14.57
CA ARG A 95 -2.70 2.50 13.42
C ARG A 95 -2.22 3.15 12.12
N ILE A 96 -2.58 4.42 11.87
CA ILE A 96 -2.10 5.18 10.71
C ILE A 96 -0.58 5.33 10.78
N LYS A 97 -0.03 5.79 11.91
CA LYS A 97 1.43 5.95 12.10
C LYS A 97 2.18 4.63 11.93
N ASN A 98 1.62 3.52 12.42
CA ASN A 98 2.22 2.20 12.24
C ASN A 98 2.27 1.80 10.75
N ASN A 99 1.17 1.96 10.01
CA ASN A 99 1.16 1.66 8.58
C ASN A 99 2.09 2.59 7.78
N GLU A 100 2.17 3.88 8.14
CA GLU A 100 3.14 4.81 7.54
C GLU A 100 4.58 4.36 7.76
N ARG A 101 4.90 3.88 8.98
CA ARG A 101 6.20 3.31 9.32
C ARG A 101 6.50 2.06 8.48
N ILE A 102 5.56 1.12 8.39
CA ILE A 102 5.68 -0.10 7.57
C ILE A 102 5.98 0.27 6.11
N VAL A 103 5.19 1.17 5.52
CA VAL A 103 5.41 1.64 4.14
C VAL A 103 6.81 2.24 4.00
N GLY A 104 7.25 3.09 4.94
CA GLY A 104 8.58 3.69 4.91
C GLY A 104 9.72 2.66 4.99
N GLU A 105 9.64 1.73 5.95
CA GLU A 105 10.65 0.70 6.17
C GLU A 105 10.78 -0.24 4.97
N TYR A 106 9.67 -0.76 4.44
CA TYR A 106 9.72 -1.67 3.29
C TYR A 106 10.09 -0.96 1.99
N THR A 107 9.68 0.30 1.79
CA THR A 107 10.14 1.09 0.63
C THR A 107 11.66 1.28 0.67
N LYS A 108 12.23 1.51 1.86
CA LYS A 108 13.69 1.57 2.04
C LYS A 108 14.34 0.22 1.72
N ARG A 109 13.82 -0.88 2.26
CA ARG A 109 14.33 -2.25 1.98
C ARG A 109 14.30 -2.58 0.49
N ILE A 110 13.23 -2.21 -0.21
CA ILE A 110 13.11 -2.37 -1.67
C ILE A 110 14.23 -1.63 -2.40
N ARG A 111 14.49 -0.37 -2.02
CA ARG A 111 15.58 0.42 -2.60
C ARG A 111 16.94 -0.22 -2.32
N ASP A 112 17.18 -0.63 -1.08
CA ASP A 112 18.44 -1.23 -0.65
C ASP A 112 18.70 -2.55 -1.38
N ALA A 113 17.69 -3.41 -1.56
CA ALA A 113 17.84 -4.64 -2.36
C ALA A 113 18.01 -4.36 -3.86
N ALA A 114 17.33 -3.35 -4.42
CA ALA A 114 17.55 -2.96 -5.81
C ALA A 114 18.99 -2.46 -6.03
N GLN A 115 19.54 -1.71 -5.06
CA GLN A 115 20.93 -1.28 -5.06
C GLN A 115 21.89 -2.47 -4.90
N GLY A 116 21.62 -3.39 -3.97
CA GLY A 116 22.40 -4.60 -3.77
C GLY A 116 22.48 -5.48 -5.02
N ARG A 117 21.38 -5.63 -5.77
CA ARG A 117 21.39 -6.33 -7.08
C ARG A 117 22.31 -5.67 -8.10
N ARG A 118 22.30 -4.34 -8.18
CA ARG A 118 23.18 -3.58 -9.08
C ARG A 118 24.64 -3.72 -8.67
N GLN A 119 24.93 -3.65 -7.37
CA GLN A 119 26.28 -3.84 -6.84
C GLN A 119 26.80 -5.24 -7.15
N GLY A 120 26.02 -6.29 -6.87
CA GLY A 120 26.40 -7.66 -7.20
C GLY A 120 26.63 -7.88 -8.71
N GLN A 121 25.87 -7.18 -9.57
CA GLN A 121 26.08 -7.24 -11.01
C GLN A 121 27.40 -6.58 -11.42
N VAL A 122 27.73 -5.42 -10.84
CA VAL A 122 29.01 -4.75 -11.07
C VAL A 122 30.18 -5.60 -10.57
N GLU A 123 30.04 -6.24 -9.41
CA GLU A 123 31.05 -7.15 -8.86
C GLU A 123 31.29 -8.36 -9.77
N LEU A 124 30.23 -8.96 -10.32
CA LEU A 124 30.34 -10.04 -11.30
C LEU A 124 31.13 -9.57 -12.54
N TYR A 125 30.81 -8.40 -13.09
CA TYR A 125 31.53 -7.88 -14.25
C TYR A 125 32.99 -7.54 -13.96
N ASN A 126 33.27 -6.91 -12.81
CA ASN A 126 34.64 -6.59 -12.40
C ASN A 126 35.45 -7.87 -12.20
N ARG A 127 34.87 -8.91 -11.60
CA ARG A 127 35.55 -10.17 -11.36
C ARG A 127 35.79 -10.96 -12.65
N THR A 128 34.78 -11.05 -13.52
CA THR A 128 34.90 -11.71 -14.83
C THR A 128 35.94 -11.02 -15.70
N PHE A 129 36.00 -9.68 -15.68
CA PHE A 129 37.03 -8.90 -16.35
C PHE A 129 38.43 -9.22 -15.82
N TYR A 130 38.63 -9.22 -14.50
CA TYR A 130 39.92 -9.54 -13.88
C TYR A 130 40.38 -10.96 -14.21
N LEU A 131 39.48 -11.95 -14.12
CA LEU A 131 39.77 -13.33 -14.48
C LEU A 131 40.16 -13.47 -15.95
N LYS A 132 39.50 -12.71 -16.85
CA LYS A 132 39.84 -12.71 -18.28
C LYS A 132 41.24 -12.14 -18.50
N GLN A 133 41.58 -11.05 -17.82
CA GLN A 133 42.92 -10.47 -17.89
C GLN A 133 44.01 -11.45 -17.42
N GLN A 134 43.74 -12.26 -16.39
CA GLN A 134 44.66 -13.30 -15.93
C GLN A 134 44.81 -14.44 -16.94
N LEU A 135 43.72 -14.83 -17.61
CA LEU A 135 43.74 -15.82 -18.69
C LEU A 135 44.58 -15.33 -19.87
N ASP A 136 44.39 -14.09 -20.30
CA ASP A 136 45.12 -13.48 -21.43
C ASP A 136 46.63 -13.37 -21.12
N LYS A 137 46.98 -13.10 -19.86
CA LYS A 137 48.37 -13.12 -19.36
C LYS A 137 48.93 -14.53 -19.12
N LYS A 138 48.13 -15.58 -19.38
CA LYS A 138 48.47 -16.99 -19.13
C LYS A 138 48.83 -17.29 -17.67
N GLN A 139 48.35 -16.47 -16.72
CA GLN A 139 48.55 -16.68 -15.28
C GLN A 139 47.65 -17.80 -14.73
N ILE A 140 46.54 -18.07 -15.40
CA ILE A 140 45.61 -19.15 -15.08
C ILE A 140 45.33 -19.98 -16.33
N THR A 141 45.00 -21.26 -16.13
CA THR A 141 44.58 -22.14 -17.21
C THR A 141 43.12 -21.85 -17.62
N PRO A 142 42.73 -22.15 -18.87
CA PRO A 142 41.35 -21.98 -19.32
C PRO A 142 40.34 -22.79 -18.50
N GLU A 143 40.75 -23.93 -17.95
CA GLU A 143 39.91 -24.76 -17.08
C GLU A 143 39.62 -24.07 -15.74
N VAL A 144 40.66 -23.49 -15.12
CA VAL A 144 40.52 -22.73 -13.86
C VAL A 144 39.65 -21.49 -14.07
N TYR A 145 39.83 -20.78 -15.19
CA TYR A 145 38.99 -19.65 -15.55
C TYR A 145 37.50 -20.03 -15.63
N ARG A 146 37.16 -21.13 -16.31
CA ARG A 146 35.77 -21.61 -16.43
C ARG A 146 35.17 -21.95 -15.07
N LYS A 147 35.92 -22.64 -14.20
CA LYS A 147 35.47 -22.98 -12.84
C LYS A 147 35.18 -21.71 -12.02
N LEU A 148 36.12 -20.76 -12.01
CA LEU A 148 35.97 -19.52 -11.25
C LEU A 148 34.82 -18.65 -11.77
N ILE A 149 34.57 -18.59 -13.08
CA ILE A 149 33.41 -17.88 -13.61
C ILE A 149 32.10 -18.55 -13.18
N ALA A 150 32.00 -19.88 -13.32
CA ALA A 150 30.80 -20.61 -12.92
C ALA A 150 30.46 -20.37 -11.44
N GLU A 151 31.47 -20.37 -10.56
CA GLU A 151 31.29 -20.04 -9.14
C GLU A 151 30.78 -18.61 -8.92
N GLN A 152 31.30 -17.62 -9.66
CA GLN A 152 30.86 -16.23 -9.53
C GLN A 152 29.44 -16.02 -10.07
N GLU A 153 29.11 -16.66 -11.19
CA GLU A 153 27.77 -16.64 -11.76
C GLU A 153 26.76 -17.29 -10.80
N GLN A 154 27.11 -18.44 -10.20
CA GLN A 154 26.27 -19.12 -9.23
C GLN A 154 26.01 -18.25 -7.99
N LYS A 155 27.05 -17.60 -7.44
CA LYS A 155 26.91 -16.66 -6.31
C LYS A 155 25.99 -15.50 -6.66
N PHE A 156 26.16 -14.91 -7.85
CA PHE A 156 25.29 -13.82 -8.31
C PHE A 156 23.84 -14.30 -8.52
N GLN A 157 23.64 -15.48 -9.10
CA GLN A 157 22.30 -16.06 -9.30
C GLN A 157 21.58 -16.27 -7.96
N GLN A 158 22.25 -16.85 -6.96
CA GLN A 158 21.69 -17.03 -5.63
C GLN A 158 21.27 -15.69 -5.00
N LEU A 159 22.14 -14.68 -5.05
CA LEU A 159 21.83 -13.34 -4.54
C LEU A 159 20.67 -12.69 -5.30
N ASN A 160 20.63 -12.86 -6.62
CA ASN A 160 19.60 -12.31 -7.49
C ASN A 160 18.24 -12.96 -7.24
N GLU A 161 18.19 -14.28 -7.02
CA GLU A 161 16.96 -15.01 -6.68
C GLU A 161 16.41 -14.60 -5.32
N VAL A 162 17.26 -14.57 -4.28
CA VAL A 162 16.87 -14.12 -2.94
C VAL A 162 16.33 -12.69 -3.01
N SER A 163 17.03 -11.80 -3.71
CA SER A 163 16.60 -10.41 -3.88
C SER A 163 15.29 -10.30 -4.65
N LYS A 164 15.07 -11.09 -5.71
CA LYS A 164 13.81 -11.09 -6.47
C LYS A 164 12.63 -11.54 -5.60
N ARG A 165 12.78 -12.63 -4.84
CA ARG A 165 11.75 -13.13 -3.92
C ARG A 165 11.39 -12.08 -2.87
N ASN A 166 12.41 -11.48 -2.25
CA ASN A 166 12.23 -10.44 -1.25
C ASN A 166 11.56 -9.18 -1.82
N LEU A 167 11.94 -8.75 -3.04
CA LEU A 167 11.33 -7.59 -3.69
C LEU A 167 9.83 -7.80 -3.91
N VAL A 168 9.40 -8.98 -4.36
CA VAL A 168 7.98 -9.28 -4.55
C VAL A 168 7.24 -9.26 -3.22
N ALA A 169 7.79 -9.93 -2.19
CA ALA A 169 7.17 -9.98 -0.87
C ALA A 169 7.04 -8.59 -0.23
N TRP A 170 8.09 -7.77 -0.28
CA TRP A 170 8.06 -6.42 0.27
C TRP A 170 7.16 -5.48 -0.52
N GLN A 171 7.09 -5.64 -1.85
CA GLN A 171 6.18 -4.86 -2.68
C GLN A 171 4.72 -5.16 -2.32
N GLN A 172 4.38 -6.44 -2.15
CA GLN A 172 3.06 -6.85 -1.68
C GLN A 172 2.73 -6.26 -0.30
N GLU A 173 3.67 -6.28 0.64
CA GLU A 173 3.45 -5.71 1.98
C GLU A 173 3.25 -4.19 1.93
N VAL A 174 4.01 -3.47 1.09
CA VAL A 174 3.82 -2.03 0.88
C VAL A 174 2.45 -1.74 0.28
N ASP A 175 2.02 -2.51 -0.71
CA ASP A 175 0.73 -2.31 -1.38
C ASP A 175 -0.45 -2.62 -0.43
N GLN A 176 -0.34 -3.68 0.38
CA GLN A 176 -1.32 -3.97 1.44
C GLN A 176 -1.34 -2.87 2.50
N ALA A 177 -0.19 -2.42 2.98
CA ALA A 177 -0.10 -1.35 3.97
C ALA A 177 -0.66 -0.04 3.43
N ARG A 178 -0.45 0.29 2.14
CA ARG A 178 -1.06 1.46 1.49
C ARG A 178 -2.58 1.40 1.45
N LYS A 179 -3.15 0.25 1.07
CA LYS A 179 -4.61 0.03 1.09
C LYS A 179 -5.18 0.24 2.50
N ARG A 180 -4.59 -0.43 3.51
CA ARG A 180 -4.97 -0.27 4.92
C ARG A 180 -4.90 1.19 5.37
N LEU A 181 -3.88 1.92 4.92
CA LEU A 181 -3.66 3.31 5.27
C LEU A 181 -4.72 4.23 4.63
N GLU A 182 -5.10 3.99 3.38
CA GLU A 182 -6.19 4.69 2.70
C GLU A 182 -7.53 4.46 3.42
N ASP A 183 -7.84 3.21 3.78
CA ASP A 183 -9.05 2.85 4.53
C ASP A 183 -9.08 3.54 5.90
N LEU A 184 -7.98 3.51 6.65
CA LEU A 184 -7.87 4.17 7.95
C LEU A 184 -7.99 5.69 7.84
N ARG A 185 -7.44 6.31 6.78
CA ARG A 185 -7.59 7.74 6.52
C ARG A 185 -9.03 8.08 6.14
N ALA A 186 -9.72 7.22 5.39
CA ALA A 186 -11.14 7.38 5.09
C ALA A 186 -11.99 7.30 6.37
N GLN A 187 -11.75 6.29 7.22
CA GLN A 187 -12.40 6.15 8.53
C GLN A 187 -12.17 7.38 9.42
N LYS A 188 -10.92 7.87 9.49
CA LYS A 188 -10.59 9.10 10.24
C LYS A 188 -11.40 10.30 9.72
N ARG A 189 -11.49 10.49 8.40
CA ARG A 189 -12.29 11.59 7.80
C ARG A 189 -13.78 11.47 8.11
N LEU A 190 -14.33 10.25 8.13
CA LEU A 190 -15.74 10.03 8.49
C LEU A 190 -16.00 10.38 9.95
N LEU A 191 -15.14 9.94 10.87
CA LEU A 191 -15.28 10.28 12.29
C LEU A 191 -15.10 11.78 12.54
N GLU A 192 -14.13 12.42 11.86
CA GLU A 192 -13.96 13.88 11.92
C GLU A 192 -15.17 14.64 11.35
N ALA A 193 -15.84 14.09 10.33
CA ALA A 193 -17.05 14.68 9.76
C ALA A 193 -18.29 14.47 10.64
N GLN A 194 -18.38 13.35 11.36
CA GLN A 194 -19.45 13.03 12.30
C GLN A 194 -19.34 13.80 13.62
N ARG A 195 -18.13 14.25 13.99
CA ARG A 195 -17.98 15.16 15.12
C ARG A 195 -18.82 16.40 14.85
N PRO A 196 -19.76 16.76 15.74
CA PRO A 196 -20.49 18.00 15.60
C PRO A 196 -19.45 19.09 15.49
N ARG A 197 -19.43 19.79 14.34
CA ARG A 197 -18.66 21.01 14.19
C ARG A 197 -19.16 21.92 15.30
N GLU A 198 -18.45 21.95 16.42
CA GLU A 198 -18.58 23.02 17.39
C GLU A 198 -18.47 24.29 16.57
N ARG A 199 -19.63 24.91 16.37
CA ARG A 199 -19.74 26.09 15.55
C ARG A 199 -18.68 27.02 16.11
N ARG A 200 -17.74 27.44 15.26
CA ARG A 200 -17.00 28.68 15.45
C ARG A 200 -17.99 29.85 15.41
N THR A 201 -18.98 29.86 16.28
CA THR A 201 -19.73 31.03 16.72
C THR A 201 -18.89 31.76 17.77
N ARG A 202 -17.63 32.07 17.42
CA ARG A 202 -16.97 33.22 18.03
C ARG A 202 -17.47 34.45 17.28
N LYS A 203 -18.54 35.03 17.83
CA LYS A 203 -18.92 36.45 17.76
C LYS A 203 -18.08 37.27 16.76
N ARG A 204 -18.58 37.46 15.54
CA ARG A 204 -18.44 38.77 14.90
C ARG A 204 -19.60 39.63 15.37
N LYS A 205 -19.42 40.29 16.52
CA LYS A 205 -20.13 41.55 16.79
C LYS A 205 -19.48 42.58 15.85
N GLY A 206 -20.14 42.86 14.73
CA GLY A 206 -19.71 43.87 13.78
C GLY A 206 -20.95 44.44 13.10
N ALA A 207 -21.21 45.70 13.43
CA ALA A 207 -22.18 46.67 12.92
C ALA A 207 -23.10 46.31 11.74
N LYS A 208 -24.36 46.72 11.89
CA LYS A 208 -25.33 46.94 10.81
C LYS A 208 -24.70 47.80 9.69
N GLY A 209 -24.81 47.30 8.46
CA GLY A 209 -24.96 48.11 7.25
C GLY A 209 -23.70 48.70 6.63
N GLU A 210 -23.01 47.94 5.78
CA GLU A 210 -22.30 48.47 4.60
C GLU A 210 -22.45 47.45 3.45
N PRO A 211 -22.65 47.91 2.19
CA PRO A 211 -22.89 47.04 1.04
C PRO A 211 -21.62 46.24 0.70
N GLY A 212 -21.83 44.99 0.27
CA GLY A 212 -20.78 44.00 0.06
C GLY A 212 -19.56 44.52 -0.71
N ALA A 213 -18.43 44.60 -0.02
CA ALA A 213 -17.14 44.89 -0.62
C ALA A 213 -16.85 43.86 -1.73
N ALA A 214 -16.66 44.38 -2.95
CA ALA A 214 -16.22 43.59 -4.09
C ALA A 214 -14.99 42.75 -3.71
N PRO A 215 -14.88 41.51 -4.19
CA PRO A 215 -13.80 40.61 -3.81
C PRO A 215 -12.44 41.29 -4.04
N GLY A 216 -11.71 41.54 -2.96
CA GLY A 216 -10.48 42.33 -3.00
C GLY A 216 -9.41 41.75 -3.94
N PRO A 217 -8.46 42.58 -4.40
CA PRO A 217 -7.43 42.24 -5.40
C PRO A 217 -6.57 41.01 -5.04
N GLN A 218 -6.55 40.62 -3.76
CA GLN A 218 -5.86 39.43 -3.28
C GLN A 218 -6.51 38.11 -3.74
N LEU A 219 -7.85 38.07 -3.90
CA LEU A 219 -8.55 36.89 -4.43
C LEU A 219 -8.23 36.72 -5.92
N PHE A 220 -8.24 37.82 -6.68
CA PHE A 220 -7.84 37.80 -8.09
C PHE A 220 -6.36 37.48 -8.28
N GLY A 221 -5.47 37.96 -7.41
CA GLY A 221 -4.05 37.61 -7.44
C GLY A 221 -3.80 36.10 -7.17
N ARG A 222 -4.52 35.51 -6.23
CA ARG A 222 -4.46 34.06 -5.94
C ARG A 222 -5.10 33.21 -7.05
N LEU A 223 -6.15 33.72 -7.70
CA LEU A 223 -6.77 33.04 -8.84
C LEU A 223 -5.85 33.08 -10.07
N ARG A 224 -5.25 34.24 -10.35
CA ARG A 224 -4.32 34.45 -11.48
C ARG A 224 -3.07 33.58 -11.36
N THR A 225 -2.47 33.52 -10.16
CA THR A 225 -1.32 32.63 -9.90
C THR A 225 -1.67 31.14 -10.00
N ARG A 226 -2.92 30.74 -9.68
CA ARG A 226 -3.40 29.37 -9.92
C ARG A 226 -3.62 29.09 -11.42
N LEU A 227 -4.18 30.05 -12.16
CA LEU A 227 -4.37 29.94 -13.61
C LEU A 227 -3.03 29.90 -14.35
N ASP A 228 -2.04 30.71 -13.95
CA ASP A 228 -0.69 30.66 -14.52
C ASP A 228 0.03 29.34 -14.22
N ARG A 229 -0.20 28.76 -13.03
CA ARG A 229 0.30 27.41 -12.72
C ARG A 229 -0.37 26.35 -13.57
N LEU A 230 -1.68 26.46 -13.84
CA LEU A 230 -2.40 25.56 -14.73
C LEU A 230 -1.96 25.72 -16.20
N ALA A 231 -1.69 26.94 -16.66
CA ALA A 231 -1.20 27.22 -18.00
C ALA A 231 0.19 26.62 -18.28
N LYS A 232 1.02 26.42 -17.24
CA LYS A 232 2.31 25.71 -17.35
C LYS A 232 2.15 24.22 -17.62
N TYR A 233 1.05 23.61 -17.19
CA TYR A 233 0.66 22.26 -17.60
C TYR A 233 -0.10 22.40 -18.91
N GLN A 234 0.62 22.41 -20.04
CA GLN A 234 0.02 22.50 -21.37
C GLN A 234 -1.07 21.43 -21.55
N THR A 235 -2.33 21.80 -21.32
CA THR A 235 -3.53 21.00 -21.63
C THR A 235 -3.80 20.91 -23.13
N ARG A 236 -2.83 21.29 -23.98
CA ARG A 236 -2.91 21.14 -25.43
C ARG A 236 -2.90 19.67 -25.88
N HIS A 237 -2.60 18.71 -25.00
CA HIS A 237 -2.46 17.30 -25.37
C HIS A 237 -3.26 16.30 -24.53
N THR A 238 -4.15 16.73 -23.63
CA THR A 238 -4.85 15.78 -22.73
C THR A 238 -6.29 15.46 -23.07
N LEU A 239 -6.84 15.89 -24.20
CA LEU A 239 -8.06 15.31 -24.79
C LEU A 239 -8.28 15.98 -26.15
N ASP A 240 -8.57 15.17 -27.16
CA ASP A 240 -8.88 15.53 -28.54
C ASP A 240 -9.50 16.93 -28.70
N GLY A 241 -8.70 17.94 -29.07
CA GLY A 241 -9.13 19.19 -29.72
C GLY A 241 -10.18 20.09 -29.06
N VAL A 242 -10.78 19.77 -27.92
CA VAL A 242 -11.89 20.55 -27.35
C VAL A 242 -11.40 21.44 -26.22
N HIS A 243 -11.29 22.74 -26.50
CA HIS A 243 -10.94 23.77 -25.52
C HIS A 243 -12.08 23.91 -24.49
N PRO A 244 -11.84 24.07 -23.17
CA PRO A 244 -12.91 24.22 -22.17
C PRO A 244 -13.80 25.48 -22.34
N ARG A 245 -13.55 26.31 -23.35
CA ARG A 245 -14.45 27.39 -23.77
C ARG A 245 -15.62 26.89 -24.63
N THR A 246 -15.49 25.75 -25.31
CA THR A 246 -16.57 25.17 -26.13
C THR A 246 -17.52 24.28 -25.33
N LEU A 247 -17.20 23.92 -24.08
CA LEU A 247 -18.08 23.15 -23.19
C LEU A 247 -19.21 23.99 -22.55
N GLY A 248 -19.24 25.31 -22.79
CA GLY A 248 -20.24 26.22 -22.24
C GLY A 248 -20.90 27.15 -23.26
N SER A 249 -20.55 27.04 -24.55
CA SER A 249 -21.28 27.74 -25.61
C SER A 249 -22.34 26.79 -26.17
N PRO A 250 -23.63 27.16 -26.17
CA PRO A 250 -24.63 26.38 -26.89
C PRO A 250 -24.18 26.31 -28.35
N MET A 251 -24.05 25.10 -28.88
CA MET A 251 -23.92 24.88 -30.32
C MET A 251 -25.08 25.60 -31.00
N ILE A 252 -24.79 26.69 -31.69
CA ILE A 252 -25.64 27.17 -32.77
C ILE A 252 -25.49 26.13 -33.86
N GLN A 253 -26.47 25.23 -33.94
CA GLN A 253 -26.67 24.40 -35.13
C GLN A 253 -27.06 25.36 -36.25
N GLU A 254 -26.09 25.79 -37.05
CA GLU A 254 -26.39 26.36 -38.35
C GLU A 254 -26.98 25.24 -39.20
N ARG A 255 -28.27 25.41 -39.52
CA ARG A 255 -29.05 24.55 -40.42
C ARG A 255 -28.32 24.41 -41.76
N PRO A 256 -28.33 23.24 -42.40
CA PRO A 256 -28.12 23.19 -43.84
C PRO A 256 -29.28 23.93 -44.50
N ALA A 257 -28.96 24.95 -45.30
CA ALA A 257 -29.91 25.52 -46.24
C ALA A 257 -30.11 24.47 -47.35
N GLU A 258 -31.32 23.93 -47.41
CA GLU A 258 -31.88 23.34 -48.63
C GLU A 258 -32.10 24.50 -49.61
N ASP A 259 -31.37 24.47 -50.73
CA ASP A 259 -31.82 24.71 -52.11
C ASP A 259 -30.65 24.51 -53.08
#